data_AF-A0A561E5T4-F1
#
_entry.id   AF-A0A561E5T4-F1
#
_cell.length_a   1.000
_cell.length_b   1.000
_cell.length_c   1.000
_cell.angle_alpha   90.00
_cell.angle_beta   90.00
_cell.angle_gamma   90.00
#
_symmetry.space_group_name_H-M   'P 1'
#
loop_
_entity.id
_entity.type
_entity.pdbx_description
1 polymer ?
#
loop_
_entity_poly.entity_id
_entity_poly.type
_entity_poly.pdbx_seq_one_letter_code
_entity_poly.pdbx_strand_id
1 'polypeptide(L)' 'MRAFLKKVASAPSPRIFACLDEHGICRAFRQSAQPPGPAGWHEVNEQRLSWLGAPLPKSAFTRH' A
#
# COMPACT_ATOMS: atom_id res chain seq x y z
N MET A 1 -20.11 34.59 -10.48
CA MET A 1 -20.37 33.21 -9.99
C MET A 1 -19.17 32.33 -10.32
N ARG A 2 -18.45 31.80 -9.33
CA ARG A 2 -17.27 30.96 -9.56
C ARG A 2 -17.73 29.54 -9.88
N ALA A 3 -17.51 29.10 -11.13
CA ALA A 3 -17.77 27.74 -11.55
C ALA A 3 -16.69 26.81 -10.94
N PHE A 4 -17.07 26.02 -9.94
CA PHE A 4 -16.25 24.92 -9.46
C PHE A 4 -16.43 23.74 -10.41
N LEU A 5 -15.62 23.70 -11.47
CA LEU A 5 -15.47 22.49 -12.29
C LEU A 5 -14.84 21.40 -11.42
N LYS A 6 -15.67 20.48 -10.92
CA LYS A 6 -15.20 19.24 -10.31
C LYS A 6 -14.58 18.39 -11.42
N LYS A 7 -13.26 18.47 -11.56
CA LYS A 7 -12.48 17.47 -12.29
C LYS A 7 -12.77 16.12 -11.62
N VAL A 8 -13.52 15.26 -12.29
CA VAL A 8 -13.60 13.84 -11.93
C VAL A 8 -12.23 13.27 -12.25
N ALA A 9 -11.29 13.43 -11.31
CA ALA A 9 -10.06 12.66 -11.34
C ALA A 9 -10.49 11.22 -11.10
N SER A 10 -10.33 10.35 -12.10
CA SER A 10 -10.49 8.91 -11.93
C SER A 10 -9.69 8.52 -10.69
N ALA A 11 -10.37 8.14 -9.61
CA ALA A 11 -9.71 7.88 -8.33
C ALA A 11 -8.59 6.86 -8.59
N PRO A 12 -7.36 7.09 -8.10
CA PRO A 12 -6.29 6.13 -8.29
C PRO A 12 -6.78 4.76 -7.79
N SER A 13 -6.59 3.72 -8.60
CA SER A 13 -6.94 2.36 -8.20
C SER A 13 -6.34 2.08 -6.82
N PRO A 14 -7.12 1.56 -5.86
CA PRO A 14 -6.61 1.32 -4.52
C PRO A 14 -5.44 0.35 -4.60
N ARG A 15 -4.28 0.78 -4.09
CA ARG A 15 -3.06 -0.02 -4.01
C ARG A 15 -3.03 -0.71 -2.66
N ILE A 16 -2.28 -1.80 -2.57
CA ILE A 16 -2.12 -2.55 -1.33
C ILE A 16 -0.73 -2.26 -0.78
N PHE A 17 -0.67 -1.92 0.50
CA PHE A 17 0.58 -1.67 1.20
C PHE A 17 0.72 -2.64 2.37
N ALA A 18 1.94 -3.14 2.58
CA ALA A 18 2.36 -3.90 3.75
C ALA A 18 3.31 -3.05 4.59
N CYS A 19 3.06 -2.99 5.90
CA CYS A 19 3.96 -2.35 6.86
C CYS A 19 4.97 -3.38 7.35
N LEU A 20 6.27 -3.12 7.13
CA LEU A 20 7.38 -3.93 7.57
C LEU A 20 8.09 -3.27 8.75
N ASP A 21 8.56 -4.08 9.69
CA ASP A 21 9.50 -3.62 10.70
C ASP A 21 10.95 -3.61 10.18
N GLU A 22 11.90 -3.25 11.06
CA GLU A 22 13.33 -3.19 10.74
C GLU A 22 13.94 -4.55 10.34
N HIS A 23 13.27 -5.66 10.68
CA HIS A 23 13.66 -7.01 10.31
C HIS A 23 12.99 -7.50 9.02
N GLY A 24 12.14 -6.67 8.39
CA GLY A 24 11.39 -7.01 7.19
C GLY A 24 10.14 -7.87 7.43
N ILE A 25 9.69 -7.95 8.69
CA ILE A 25 8.50 -8.74 9.07
C ILE A 25 7.23 -7.92 8.87
N CYS A 26 6.20 -8.53 8.26
CA CYS A 26 4.92 -7.84 8.09
C CYS A 26 4.21 -7.63 9.42
N ARG A 27 3.88 -6.38 9.72
CA ARG A 27 3.12 -5.97 10.91
C ARG A 27 1.67 -5.62 10.61
N ALA A 28 1.40 -5.05 9.42
CA ALA A 28 0.06 -4.61 9.05
C ALA A 28 -0.13 -4.54 7.54
N PHE A 29 -1.40 -4.47 7.11
CA PHE A 29 -1.80 -4.20 5.74
C PHE A 29 -2.70 -2.99 5.65
N ARG A 30 -2.65 -2.27 4.53
CA ARG A 30 -3.56 -1.16 4.25
C ARG A 30 -3.79 -1.03 2.75
N GLN A 31 -5.07 -0.92 2.38
CA GLN A 31 -5.45 -0.56 1.02
C GLN A 31 -5.70 0.95 0.95
N SER A 32 -4.96 1.64 0.09
CA SER A 32 -5.10 3.09 -0.09
C SER A 32 -4.55 3.54 -1.45
N ALA A 33 -4.97 4.70 -1.92
CA ALA A 33 -4.41 5.29 -3.14
C ALA A 33 -2.97 5.81 -2.95
N GLN A 34 -2.60 6.12 -1.70
CA GLN A 34 -1.29 6.66 -1.31
C GLN A 34 -0.72 5.87 -0.13
N PRO A 35 0.61 5.87 0.06
CA PRO A 35 1.22 5.29 1.24
C PRO A 35 0.65 5.93 2.51
N PRO A 36 0.24 5.12 3.50
CA PRO A 36 -0.45 5.63 4.68
C PRO A 36 0.46 6.34 5.70
N GLY A 37 1.78 6.30 5.52
CA GLY A 37 2.74 6.96 6.39
C GLY A 37 4.18 6.88 5.88
N PRO A 38 5.13 7.56 6.54
CA PRO A 38 6.49 7.76 6.04
C PRO A 38 7.44 6.57 6.21
N ALA A 39 7.14 5.59 7.07
CA ALA A 39 8.08 4.51 7.39
C ALA A 39 7.45 3.12 7.28
N GLY A 40 8.22 2.19 6.71
CA GLY A 40 7.92 0.76 6.68
C GLY A 40 6.83 0.32 5.69
N TRP A 41 6.16 1.23 4.99
CA TRP A 41 5.09 0.86 4.05
C TRP A 41 5.65 0.57 2.66
N HIS A 42 5.44 -0.66 2.20
CA HIS A 42 5.84 -1.11 0.88
C HIS A 42 4.62 -1.52 0.08
N GLU A 43 4.58 -1.11 -1.19
CA GLU A 43 3.52 -1.52 -2.11
C GLU A 43 3.67 -3.00 -2.48
N VAL A 44 2.57 -3.75 -2.37
CA VAL A 44 2.51 -5.18 -2.63
C VAL A 44 1.41 -5.50 -3.64
N ASN A 45 1.57 -6.61 -4.35
CA ASN A 45 0.61 -7.03 -5.38
C ASN A 45 -0.69 -7.58 -4.77
N GLU A 46 -0.64 -8.10 -3.53
CA GLU A 46 -1.77 -8.74 -2.85
C GLU A 46 -1.66 -8.66 -1.32
N GLN A 47 -2.76 -8.88 -0.61
CA GLN A 47 -2.79 -9.00 0.84
C GLN A 47 -2.92 -10.48 1.24
N ARG A 48 -1.91 -11.02 1.92
CA ARG A 48 -1.96 -12.38 2.48
C ARG A 48 -1.77 -12.37 4.00
N LEU A 49 -2.76 -12.87 4.73
CA LEU A 49 -2.70 -12.98 6.19
C LEU A 49 -1.52 -13.85 6.67
N SER A 50 -1.08 -14.82 5.86
CA SER A 50 0.08 -15.67 6.16
C SER A 50 1.40 -14.90 6.25
N TRP A 51 1.45 -13.65 5.78
CA TRP A 51 2.65 -12.82 5.92
C TRP A 51 2.69 -12.07 7.25
N LEU A 52 1.58 -11.93 7.98
CA LEU A 52 1.58 -11.27 9.29
C LEU A 52 2.50 -12.04 10.25
N GLY A 53 3.49 -11.35 10.82
CA GLY A 53 4.50 -11.97 11.67
C GLY A 53 5.56 -12.78 10.91
N ALA A 54 5.58 -12.72 9.58
CA ALA A 54 6.58 -13.38 8.73
C ALA A 54 7.27 -12.39 7.78
N PRO A 55 8.49 -12.70 7.29
CA PRO A 55 9.18 -11.88 6.31
C PRO A 55 8.45 -11.90 4.95
N LEU A 56 8.36 -10.75 4.29
CA LEU A 56 7.73 -10.69 2.95
C LEU A 56 8.64 -11.30 1.89
N PRO A 57 8.13 -12.22 1.04
CA PRO A 57 8.91 -12.71 -0.08
C PRO A 57 9.11 -11.59 -1.11
N LYS A 58 10.23 -11.61 -1.83
CA LYS A 58 10.52 -10.59 -2.87
C LYS A 58 9.46 -10.52 -3.98
N SER A 59 8.70 -11.59 -4.20
CA SER A 59 7.57 -11.64 -5.14
C SER A 59 6.32 -10.91 -4.65
N ALA A 60 6.20 -10.63 -3.34
CA ALA A 60 5.07 -9.90 -2.79
C ALA A 60 5.05 -8.43 -3.25
N PHE A 61 6.23 -7.84 -3.43
CA PHE A 61 6.36 -6.44 -3.81
C PHE A 61 5.92 -6.20 -5.26
N THR A 62 5.19 -5.11 -5.47
CA THR A 62 4.92 -4.61 -6.82
C THR A 62 6.25 -4.18 -7.42
N ARG A 63 6.79 -4.98 -8.33
CA ARG A 63 8.04 -4.68 -9.04
C ARG A 63 7.73 -3.56 -10.04
N HIS A 64 8.41 -2.42 -9.90
CA HIS A 64 8.50 -1.41 -10.96
C HIS A 64 9.52 -1.84 -12.02
#